data_AF-B4DRK5-F1
#
_entry.id   AF-B4DRK5-F1
#
_cell.length_a   1.000
_cell.length_b   1.000
_cell.length_c   1.000
_cell.angle_alpha   90.00
_cell.angle_beta   90.00
_cell.angle_gamma   90.00
#
_symmetry.space_group_name_H-M   'P 1'
#
loop_
_entity.id
_entity.type
_entity.pdbx_description
1 polymer ?
#
loop_
_entity_poly.entity_id
_entity_poly.type
_entity_poly.pdbx_seq_one_letter_code
_entity_poly.pdbx_strand_id
1 'polypeptide(L)'
;MAAVVLAATRLLRGSGSWGCSRLRFGPPAYRRFSSGGAYPNIPLSSPLPGVPKPVFATVDGQEKFETKVTTLDNGLRVASQNKFGQFCTVGILINSGSRYEAKYLSGIAHFLEKLAFSSTARFDSKDEILLTLEKHGGICDCQTSRDTTMYAVSADSKGLDTVVALLADVVLQPRLTDEEVEMTRMAVQFELEDLNLRPDPEPLLTEMIHEVKCQTRECPRISNSGPRDTRGGGEGASVMLSLQVMDIYRTFFCFLR
;
A
#
# COMPACT_ATOMS: atom_id res chain seq x y z
N MET A 1 -3.31 16.17 9.48
CA MET A 1 -1.85 15.94 9.53
C MET A 1 -1.54 14.59 8.89
N ALA A 2 -1.15 14.56 7.63
CA ALA A 2 -0.61 13.35 7.02
C ALA A 2 0.89 13.25 7.38
N ALA A 3 1.34 12.04 7.74
CA ALA A 3 2.74 11.75 8.04
C ALA A 3 3.26 10.79 6.96
N VAL A 4 4.22 11.24 6.15
CA VAL A 4 4.92 10.36 5.21
C VAL A 4 6.10 9.77 5.94
N VAL A 5 6.13 8.47 6.15
CA VAL A 5 7.28 7.75 6.71
C VAL A 5 8.08 7.18 5.54
N LEU A 6 9.25 7.76 5.30
CA LEU A 6 10.22 7.38 4.29
C LEU A 6 11.41 6.68 4.96
N ALA A 7 11.38 5.35 5.07
CA ALA A 7 12.58 4.59 5.40
C ALA A 7 13.43 4.43 4.14
N ALA A 8 14.11 5.50 3.72
CA ALA A 8 14.94 5.52 2.50
C ALA A 8 16.41 5.24 2.83
N THR A 9 17.02 4.29 2.11
CA THR A 9 18.41 3.91 2.29
C THR A 9 19.31 4.68 1.32
N ARG A 10 20.33 5.38 1.84
CA ARG A 10 21.29 6.12 1.00
C ARG A 10 22.49 5.24 0.66
N LEU A 11 22.49 4.63 -0.54
CA LEU A 11 23.69 4.02 -1.13
C LEU A 11 24.72 5.10 -1.42
N LEU A 12 25.79 5.18 -0.62
CA LEU A 12 26.97 5.98 -0.93
C LEU A 12 27.62 5.43 -2.20
N ARG A 13 27.34 6.05 -3.36
CA ARG A 13 28.00 5.75 -4.64
C ARG A 13 29.49 6.13 -4.54
N GLY A 14 30.35 5.12 -4.45
CA GLY A 14 31.73 5.24 -4.89
C GLY A 14 31.77 5.41 -6.41
N SER A 15 32.43 6.46 -6.89
CA SER A 15 32.59 6.79 -8.31
C SER A 15 33.42 5.72 -9.02
N GLY A 16 32.76 4.78 -9.71
CA GLY A 16 33.39 3.88 -10.67
C GLY A 16 32.87 4.19 -12.08
N SER A 17 33.78 4.51 -12.99
CA SER A 17 33.52 4.67 -14.43
C SER A 17 33.15 3.32 -15.06
N TRP A 18 31.97 3.21 -15.67
CA TRP A 18 31.56 2.02 -16.44
C TRP A 18 31.35 2.43 -17.89
N GLY A 19 32.23 1.92 -18.76
CA GLY A 19 32.18 2.14 -20.20
C GLY A 19 30.93 1.55 -20.84
N CYS A 20 30.31 2.31 -21.74
CA CYS A 20 29.13 1.93 -22.49
C CYS A 20 29.51 1.04 -23.69
N SER A 21 29.04 -0.20 -23.74
CA SER A 21 29.05 -1.00 -24.97
C SER A 21 27.62 -1.24 -25.46
N ARG A 22 27.41 -0.84 -26.72
CA ARG A 22 26.14 -0.76 -27.43
C ARG A 22 25.74 -2.14 -27.97
N LEU A 23 24.72 -2.78 -27.40
CA LEU A 23 24.15 -4.02 -27.93
C LEU A 23 23.13 -3.73 -29.04
N ARG A 24 23.37 -4.29 -30.23
CA ARG A 24 22.44 -4.29 -31.37
C ARG A 24 21.52 -5.51 -31.26
N PHE A 25 20.22 -5.32 -31.46
CA PHE A 25 19.23 -6.40 -31.56
C PHE A 25 19.14 -6.93 -32.99
N GLY A 26 19.20 -8.26 -33.15
CA GLY A 26 18.85 -9.02 -34.36
C GLY A 26 17.54 -9.81 -34.18
N PRO A 27 16.96 -10.38 -35.25
CA PRO A 27 15.58 -10.87 -35.29
C PRO A 27 15.37 -12.21 -34.53
N PRO A 28 14.12 -12.60 -34.21
CA PRO A 28 13.83 -13.61 -33.20
C PRO A 28 13.96 -15.03 -33.78
N ALA A 29 14.83 -15.85 -33.18
CA ALA A 29 14.87 -17.28 -33.46
C ALA A 29 13.84 -18.01 -32.58
N TYR A 30 12.99 -18.79 -33.24
CA TYR A 30 12.03 -19.73 -32.68
C TYR A 30 12.63 -20.57 -31.52
N ARG A 31 11.96 -20.58 -30.37
CA ARG A 31 12.42 -21.22 -29.13
C ARG A 31 12.17 -22.73 -29.20
N ARG A 32 13.17 -23.51 -29.63
CA ARG A 32 13.20 -24.96 -29.42
C ARG A 32 13.39 -25.24 -27.92
N PHE A 33 12.52 -26.04 -27.34
CA PHE A 33 12.75 -26.65 -26.03
C PHE A 33 13.95 -27.60 -26.15
N SER A 34 15.10 -27.19 -25.64
CA SER A 34 16.29 -28.03 -25.56
C SER A 34 16.23 -28.90 -24.31
N SER A 35 16.08 -30.21 -24.52
CA SER A 35 16.43 -31.24 -23.54
C SER A 35 17.92 -31.13 -23.18
N GLY A 36 18.22 -31.10 -21.88
CA GLY A 36 19.51 -31.39 -21.23
C GLY A 36 20.82 -30.93 -21.91
N GLY A 37 21.47 -29.92 -21.31
CA GLY A 37 22.91 -29.67 -21.49
C GLY A 37 23.27 -28.29 -22.04
N ALA A 38 23.49 -27.32 -21.15
CA ALA A 38 24.21 -26.07 -21.48
C ALA A 38 24.69 -25.30 -20.23
N TYR A 39 24.29 -25.69 -19.01
CA TYR A 39 24.82 -25.11 -17.78
C TYR A 39 25.81 -26.09 -17.16
N PRO A 40 27.06 -25.67 -16.86
CA PRO A 40 27.93 -26.50 -16.05
C PRO A 40 27.24 -26.73 -14.70
N ASN A 41 27.14 -27.99 -14.28
CA ASN A 41 26.66 -28.36 -12.94
C ASN A 41 27.73 -27.95 -11.92
N ILE A 42 27.78 -26.66 -11.60
CA ILE A 42 28.69 -26.09 -10.60
C ILE A 42 28.08 -26.39 -9.24
N PRO A 43 28.78 -27.10 -8.34
CA PRO A 43 28.25 -27.35 -7.01
C PRO A 43 28.14 -26.03 -6.24
N LEU A 44 27.06 -25.83 -5.49
CA LEU A 44 26.84 -24.63 -4.65
C LEU A 44 27.87 -24.47 -3.51
N SER A 45 28.78 -25.45 -3.35
CA SER A 45 29.86 -25.44 -2.37
C SER A 45 31.09 -24.63 -2.79
N SER A 46 31.26 -24.34 -4.09
CA SER A 46 32.33 -23.47 -4.59
C SER A 46 31.77 -22.15 -5.12
N PRO A 47 32.47 -21.01 -4.92
CA PRO A 47 32.02 -19.74 -5.45
C PRO A 47 31.99 -19.79 -6.98
N LEU A 48 30.92 -19.20 -7.55
CA LEU A 48 30.74 -19.14 -8.99
C LEU A 48 31.90 -18.41 -9.67
N PRO A 49 32.58 -19.03 -10.65
CA PRO A 49 33.69 -18.39 -11.36
C PRO A 49 33.17 -17.21 -12.20
N GLY A 50 33.87 -16.06 -12.11
CA GLY A 50 33.54 -14.86 -12.88
C GLY A 50 32.52 -13.91 -12.24
N VAL A 51 31.98 -14.23 -11.06
CA VAL A 51 31.12 -13.32 -10.30
C VAL A 51 31.98 -12.42 -9.40
N PRO A 52 31.76 -11.09 -9.37
CA PRO A 52 32.49 -10.20 -8.47
C PRO A 52 32.24 -10.60 -7.02
N LYS A 53 33.29 -10.59 -6.19
CA LYS A 53 33.16 -10.90 -4.77
C LYS A 53 32.20 -9.89 -4.11
N PRO A 54 31.17 -10.33 -3.37
CA PRO A 54 30.27 -9.41 -2.69
C PRO A 54 31.04 -8.60 -1.66
N VAL A 55 30.93 -7.28 -1.73
CA VAL A 55 31.42 -6.38 -0.69
C VAL A 55 30.31 -6.26 0.34
N PHE A 56 30.47 -6.94 1.47
CA PHE A 56 29.57 -6.80 2.60
C PHE A 56 29.87 -5.49 3.31
N ALA A 57 28.84 -4.77 3.74
CA ALA A 57 29.06 -3.62 4.59
C ALA A 57 29.47 -4.10 5.98
N THR A 58 30.55 -3.52 6.49
CA THR A 58 30.97 -3.68 7.88
C THR A 58 30.14 -2.71 8.73
N VAL A 59 29.30 -3.24 9.61
CA VAL A 59 28.53 -2.41 10.56
C VAL A 59 29.41 -2.15 11.77
N ASP A 60 30.00 -0.96 11.85
CA ASP A 60 30.84 -0.55 12.98
C ASP A 60 29.99 -0.18 14.20
N GLY A 61 29.21 -1.13 14.76
CA GLY A 61 28.61 -1.12 16.11
C GLY A 61 27.81 0.11 16.61
N GLN A 62 27.66 1.19 15.83
CA GLN A 62 27.15 2.49 16.24
C GLN A 62 26.33 3.15 15.11
N GLU A 63 25.42 2.42 14.47
CA GLU A 63 24.39 3.10 13.67
C GLU A 63 23.31 3.64 14.59
N LYS A 64 23.39 4.94 14.92
CA LYS A 64 22.28 5.67 15.53
C LYS A 64 21.24 5.92 14.44
N PHE A 65 20.18 5.11 14.41
CA PHE A 65 19.04 5.29 13.52
C PHE A 65 18.18 6.49 13.96
N GLU A 66 18.71 7.70 13.79
CA GLU A 66 17.99 8.94 14.12
C GLU A 66 16.91 9.23 13.08
N THR A 67 15.67 9.38 13.53
CA THR A 67 14.53 9.75 12.68
C THR A 67 14.52 11.25 12.46
N LYS A 68 14.70 11.67 11.21
CA LYS A 68 14.63 13.09 10.81
C LYS A 68 13.21 13.42 10.40
N VAL A 69 12.58 14.36 11.10
CA VAL A 69 11.24 14.86 10.77
C VAL A 69 11.36 16.26 10.19
N THR A 70 10.92 16.43 8.95
CA THR A 70 10.87 17.72 8.25
C THR A 70 9.42 18.08 7.96
N THR A 71 9.04 19.32 8.23
CA THR A 71 7.72 19.86 7.87
C THR A 71 7.86 20.72 6.62
N LEU A 72 7.11 20.37 5.57
CA LEU A 72 7.04 21.13 4.32
C LEU A 72 6.15 22.36 4.49
N ASP A 73 6.28 23.33 3.58
CA ASP A 73 5.53 24.61 3.63
C ASP A 73 4.01 24.42 3.52
N ASN A 74 3.57 23.32 2.90
CA ASN A 74 2.16 22.93 2.83
C ASN A 74 1.63 22.21 4.09
N GLY A 75 2.46 22.12 5.14
CA GLY A 75 2.08 21.48 6.41
C GLY A 75 2.19 19.95 6.42
N LEU A 76 2.65 19.32 5.34
CA LEU A 76 2.95 17.89 5.32
C LEU A 76 4.19 17.60 6.16
N ARG A 77 4.12 16.54 6.96
CA ARG A 77 5.26 16.08 7.77
C ARG A 77 5.88 14.86 7.10
N VAL A 78 7.17 14.94 6.83
CA VAL A 78 7.96 13.86 6.26
C VAL A 78 8.93 13.39 7.34
N ALA A 79 8.75 12.15 7.79
CA ALA A 79 9.68 11.48 8.69
C ALA A 79 10.53 10.51 7.89
N SER A 80 11.86 10.60 8.00
CA SER A 80 12.76 9.68 7.33
C SER A 80 13.76 9.05 8.29
N GLN A 81 14.02 7.76 8.09
CA GLN A 81 15.01 7.00 8.86
C GLN A 81 15.86 6.18 7.90
N ASN A 82 17.16 6.43 7.89
CA ASN A 82 18.09 5.69 7.04
C ASN A 82 18.47 4.40 7.74
N LYS A 83 18.08 3.25 7.19
CA LYS A 83 18.41 1.92 7.71
C LYS A 83 19.40 1.23 6.78
N PHE A 84 20.27 0.37 7.30
CA PHE A 84 21.06 -0.49 6.44
C PHE A 84 20.18 -1.59 5.82
N GLY A 85 20.10 -1.65 4.48
CA GLY A 85 19.31 -2.65 3.77
C GLY A 85 19.13 -2.34 2.28
N GLN A 86 18.88 -3.38 1.48
CA GLN A 86 18.53 -3.22 0.06
C GLN A 86 17.06 -2.85 -0.15
N PHE A 87 16.20 -3.10 0.84
CA PHE A 87 14.78 -2.77 0.77
C PHE A 87 14.46 -1.50 1.55
N CYS A 88 13.57 -0.69 1.00
CA CYS A 88 13.01 0.49 1.63
C CYS A 88 11.49 0.34 1.75
N THR A 89 10.93 0.91 2.82
CA THR A 89 9.48 0.98 3.02
C THR A 89 9.06 2.44 3.07
N VAL A 90 8.06 2.77 2.26
CA VAL A 90 7.47 4.09 2.17
C VAL A 90 6.01 3.98 2.54
N GLY A 91 5.52 4.87 3.39
CA GLY A 91 4.10 4.91 3.68
C GLY A 91 3.57 6.32 3.89
N ILE A 92 2.28 6.49 3.62
CA ILE A 92 1.52 7.71 3.90
C ILE A 92 0.49 7.36 4.97
N LEU A 93 0.65 7.96 6.14
CA LEU A 93 -0.37 7.95 7.19
C LEU A 93 -1.25 9.18 7.04
N ILE A 94 -2.55 8.96 7.11
CA ILE A 94 -3.56 10.00 6.98
C ILE A 94 -4.45 9.91 8.21
N ASN A 95 -4.73 11.06 8.82
CA ASN A 95 -5.66 11.15 9.95
C ASN A 95 -7.10 11.11 9.41
N SER A 96 -7.49 9.93 8.96
CA SER A 96 -8.79 9.55 8.42
C SER A 96 -9.09 8.15 8.93
N GLY A 97 -10.36 7.79 9.02
CA GLY A 97 -10.78 6.51 9.57
C GLY A 97 -12.25 6.54 9.91
N SER A 98 -12.75 5.44 10.46
CA SER A 98 -14.19 5.33 10.75
C SER A 98 -14.70 6.37 11.75
N ARG A 99 -13.82 7.02 12.54
CA ARG A 99 -14.11 8.21 13.36
C ARG A 99 -14.75 9.35 12.64
N TYR A 100 -14.26 9.59 11.45
CA TYR A 100 -14.58 10.79 10.71
C TYR A 100 -15.74 10.54 9.73
N GLU A 101 -16.36 9.35 9.78
CA GLU A 101 -17.55 9.02 9.00
C GLU A 101 -18.81 9.71 9.54
N ALA A 102 -19.69 10.09 8.61
CA ALA A 102 -20.99 10.62 8.98
C ALA A 102 -21.93 9.49 9.43
N LYS A 103 -22.82 9.77 10.39
CA LYS A 103 -23.73 8.74 10.97
C LYS A 103 -24.58 7.98 9.94
N TYR A 104 -24.88 8.61 8.80
CA TYR A 104 -25.69 8.03 7.72
C TYR A 104 -24.87 7.21 6.71
N LEU A 105 -23.54 7.33 6.71
CA LEU A 105 -22.65 6.58 5.84
C LEU A 105 -21.63 5.85 6.72
N SER A 106 -21.96 4.62 7.10
CA SER A 106 -21.09 3.76 7.90
C SER A 106 -20.40 2.75 6.99
N GLY A 107 -19.09 2.52 7.17
CA GLY A 107 -18.35 1.48 6.46
C GLY A 107 -17.53 1.95 5.26
N ILE A 108 -17.45 3.26 5.03
CA ILE A 108 -16.75 3.84 3.89
C ILE A 108 -15.23 3.66 4.01
N ALA A 109 -14.70 3.75 5.22
CA ALA A 109 -13.29 3.64 5.52
C ALA A 109 -12.71 2.29 5.07
N HIS A 110 -13.46 1.21 5.29
CA HIS A 110 -13.08 -0.13 4.82
C HIS A 110 -13.37 -0.35 3.34
N PHE A 111 -14.43 0.27 2.82
CA PHE A 111 -14.68 0.26 1.39
C PHE A 111 -13.53 0.94 0.60
N LEU A 112 -13.04 2.08 1.10
CA LEU A 112 -11.89 2.79 0.55
C LEU A 112 -10.58 2.03 0.74
N GLU A 113 -10.43 1.26 1.80
CA GLU A 113 -9.28 0.37 2.02
C GLU A 113 -9.18 -0.69 0.91
N LYS A 114 -10.31 -1.33 0.56
CA LYS A 114 -10.36 -2.31 -0.54
C LYS A 114 -10.09 -1.68 -1.91
N LEU A 115 -10.47 -0.41 -2.08
CA LEU A 115 -10.26 0.37 -3.29
C LEU A 115 -8.92 1.12 -3.34
N ALA A 116 -8.09 0.99 -2.30
CA ALA A 116 -6.88 1.77 -2.12
C ALA A 116 -5.89 1.68 -3.28
N PHE A 117 -5.80 0.55 -3.99
CA PHE A 117 -4.90 0.34 -5.13
C PHE A 117 -5.67 0.05 -6.43
N SER A 118 -6.85 0.63 -6.58
CA SER A 118 -7.64 0.57 -7.81
C SER A 118 -7.11 1.53 -8.89
N SER A 119 -7.85 1.70 -9.98
CA SER A 119 -7.45 2.60 -11.07
C SER A 119 -7.24 4.07 -10.61
N THR A 120 -6.28 4.74 -11.24
CA THR A 120 -5.88 6.13 -10.96
C THR A 120 -5.93 6.96 -12.23
N ALA A 121 -5.69 8.27 -12.15
CA ALA A 121 -5.61 9.10 -13.35
C ALA A 121 -4.45 8.72 -14.29
N ARG A 122 -3.38 8.11 -13.75
CA ARG A 122 -2.18 7.72 -14.51
C ARG A 122 -2.15 6.25 -14.90
N PHE A 123 -2.73 5.38 -14.08
CA PHE A 123 -2.79 3.94 -14.32
C PHE A 123 -4.25 3.54 -14.51
N ASP A 124 -4.57 3.00 -15.69
CA ASP A 124 -5.96 2.72 -16.05
C ASP A 124 -6.51 1.47 -15.35
N SER A 125 -5.64 0.59 -14.84
CA SER A 125 -6.02 -0.64 -14.15
C SER A 125 -5.18 -0.92 -12.90
N LYS A 126 -5.77 -1.65 -11.95
CA LYS A 126 -5.08 -2.20 -10.77
C LYS A 126 -3.89 -3.09 -11.14
N ASP A 127 -4.02 -3.87 -12.21
CA ASP A 127 -2.98 -4.80 -12.67
C ASP A 127 -1.71 -4.07 -13.12
N GLU A 128 -1.84 -2.89 -13.73
CA GLU A 128 -0.68 -2.07 -14.12
C GLU A 128 0.09 -1.54 -12.91
N ILE A 129 -0.63 -1.15 -11.85
CA ILE A 129 -0.04 -0.70 -10.58
C ILE A 129 0.74 -1.85 -9.95
N LEU A 130 0.11 -3.03 -9.83
CA LEU A 130 0.76 -4.22 -9.27
C LEU A 130 1.98 -4.64 -10.07
N LEU A 131 1.88 -4.70 -11.41
CA LEU A 131 2.99 -5.07 -12.28
C LEU A 131 4.16 -4.07 -12.18
N THR A 132 3.86 -2.78 -11.99
CA THR A 132 4.88 -1.74 -11.76
C THR A 132 5.59 -1.92 -10.42
N LEU A 133 4.85 -2.29 -9.38
CA LEU A 133 5.43 -2.61 -8.06
C LEU A 133 6.26 -3.90 -8.11
N GLU A 134 5.75 -4.96 -8.73
CA GLU A 134 6.43 -6.25 -8.88
C GLU A 134 7.77 -6.14 -9.63
N LYS A 135 7.86 -5.25 -10.64
CA LYS A 135 9.13 -4.95 -11.34
C LYS A 135 10.24 -4.48 -10.40
N HIS A 136 9.87 -3.84 -9.29
CA HIS A 136 10.79 -3.37 -8.26
C HIS A 136 10.84 -4.29 -7.02
N GLY A 137 10.28 -5.51 -7.13
CA GLY A 137 10.15 -6.44 -6.01
C GLY A 137 9.28 -5.89 -4.89
N GLY A 138 8.33 -5.02 -5.24
CA GLY A 138 7.53 -4.26 -4.31
C GLY A 138 6.26 -4.97 -3.86
N ILE A 139 5.91 -4.81 -2.59
CA ILE A 139 4.63 -5.25 -2.00
C ILE A 139 3.93 -4.01 -1.46
N CYS A 140 2.64 -3.88 -1.74
CA CYS A 140 1.79 -2.80 -1.24
C CYS A 140 0.74 -3.34 -0.27
N ASP A 141 0.41 -2.54 0.73
CA ASP A 141 -0.67 -2.79 1.68
C ASP A 141 -1.37 -1.47 2.04
N CYS A 142 -2.67 -1.53 2.30
CA CYS A 142 -3.44 -0.42 2.81
C CYS A 142 -4.27 -0.91 3.97
N GLN A 143 -4.16 -0.22 5.10
CA GLN A 143 -4.87 -0.57 6.32
C GLN A 143 -5.59 0.64 6.87
N THR A 144 -6.87 0.46 7.22
CA THR A 144 -7.66 1.53 7.84
C THR A 144 -8.03 1.17 9.26
N SER A 145 -7.71 2.07 10.19
CA SER A 145 -8.11 2.03 11.59
C SER A 145 -9.26 3.00 11.87
N ARG A 146 -9.70 3.09 13.13
CA ARG A 146 -10.72 4.08 13.56
C ARG A 146 -10.26 5.52 13.33
N ASP A 147 -8.99 5.81 13.56
CA ASP A 147 -8.46 7.18 13.60
C ASP A 147 -7.45 7.47 12.48
N THR A 148 -6.89 6.44 11.86
CA THR A 148 -5.82 6.59 10.86
C THR A 148 -5.96 5.58 9.71
N THR A 149 -5.69 6.03 8.49
CA THR A 149 -5.52 5.20 7.30
C THR A 149 -4.05 5.22 6.90
N MET A 150 -3.47 4.06 6.67
CA MET A 150 -2.07 3.88 6.30
C MET A 150 -1.99 3.21 4.94
N TYR A 151 -1.32 3.88 3.99
CA TYR A 151 -0.87 3.29 2.74
C TYR A 151 0.61 2.96 2.88
N ALA A 152 1.03 1.73 2.64
CA ALA A 152 2.42 1.30 2.79
C ALA A 152 2.87 0.50 1.56
N VAL A 153 4.09 0.77 1.11
CA VAL A 153 4.73 0.03 0.03
C VAL A 153 6.18 -0.26 0.42
N SER A 154 6.58 -1.52 0.33
CA SER A 154 7.96 -1.95 0.52
C SER A 154 8.54 -2.37 -0.83
N ALA A 155 9.72 -1.89 -1.21
CA ALA A 155 10.36 -2.21 -2.50
C ALA A 155 11.90 -2.14 -2.42
N ASP A 156 12.59 -2.50 -3.50
CA ASP A 156 14.04 -2.30 -3.63
C ASP A 156 14.39 -0.80 -3.60
N SER A 157 15.48 -0.47 -2.91
CA SER A 157 16.08 0.86 -2.77
C SER A 157 16.27 1.60 -4.11
N LYS A 158 16.50 0.87 -5.20
CA LYS A 158 16.65 1.43 -6.56
C LYS A 158 15.34 1.95 -7.14
N GLY A 159 14.20 1.43 -6.69
CA GLY A 159 12.86 1.78 -7.15
C GLY A 159 12.16 2.84 -6.31
N LEU A 160 12.86 3.46 -5.34
CA LEU A 160 12.27 4.39 -4.38
C LEU A 160 11.49 5.53 -5.06
N ASP A 161 12.09 6.18 -6.07
CA ASP A 161 11.46 7.31 -6.76
C ASP A 161 10.15 6.90 -7.46
N THR A 162 10.15 5.72 -8.10
CA THR A 162 8.96 5.15 -8.75
C THR A 162 7.87 4.86 -7.74
N VAL A 163 8.22 4.27 -6.60
CA VAL A 163 7.28 3.88 -5.55
C VAL A 163 6.66 5.10 -4.88
N VAL A 164 7.46 6.12 -4.59
CA VAL A 164 6.96 7.39 -4.01
C VAL A 164 5.99 8.07 -4.98
N ALA A 165 6.31 8.12 -6.27
CA ALA A 165 5.43 8.69 -7.28
C ALA A 165 4.11 7.90 -7.40
N LEU A 166 4.19 6.57 -7.44
CA LEU A 166 3.01 5.70 -7.48
C LEU A 166 2.11 5.90 -6.25
N LEU A 167 2.71 5.95 -5.06
CA LEU A 167 1.97 6.16 -3.82
C LEU A 167 1.30 7.54 -3.78
N ALA A 168 1.95 8.56 -4.33
CA ALA A 168 1.36 9.90 -4.47
C ALA A 168 0.18 9.89 -5.47
N ASP A 169 0.31 9.22 -6.61
CA ASP A 169 -0.77 9.10 -7.61
C ASP A 169 -2.01 8.40 -7.03
N VAL A 170 -1.78 7.30 -6.31
CA VAL A 170 -2.82 6.51 -5.64
C VAL A 170 -3.59 7.33 -4.60
N VAL A 171 -2.88 8.14 -3.81
CA VAL A 171 -3.47 8.92 -2.71
C VAL A 171 -4.09 10.25 -3.18
N LEU A 172 -3.61 10.84 -4.25
CA LEU A 172 -4.07 12.16 -4.70
C LEU A 172 -5.14 12.08 -5.80
N GLN A 173 -5.05 11.09 -6.68
CA GLN A 173 -5.86 11.01 -7.89
C GLN A 173 -6.41 9.59 -8.16
N PRO A 174 -7.15 8.98 -7.21
CA PRO A 174 -7.88 7.76 -7.50
C PRO A 174 -9.00 8.05 -8.50
N ARG A 175 -9.23 7.13 -9.44
CA ARG A 175 -10.28 7.25 -10.47
C ARG A 175 -11.19 6.03 -10.41
N LEU A 176 -12.02 5.95 -9.38
CA LEU A 176 -12.90 4.81 -9.18
C LEU A 176 -13.96 4.70 -10.28
N THR A 177 -13.96 3.59 -11.02
CA THR A 177 -15.01 3.27 -11.99
C THR A 177 -16.19 2.59 -11.30
N ASP A 178 -17.40 2.72 -11.86
CA ASP A 178 -18.59 2.08 -11.30
C ASP A 178 -18.45 0.55 -11.24
N GLU A 179 -17.73 -0.04 -12.20
CA GLU A 179 -17.41 -1.47 -12.24
C GLU A 179 -16.53 -1.91 -11.06
N GLU A 180 -15.47 -1.16 -10.74
CA GLU A 180 -14.59 -1.45 -9.59
C GLU A 180 -15.33 -1.31 -8.26
N VAL A 181 -16.21 -0.32 -8.15
CA VAL A 181 -17.06 -0.11 -6.97
C VAL A 181 -18.01 -1.29 -6.78
N GLU A 182 -18.68 -1.74 -7.84
CA GLU A 182 -19.62 -2.86 -7.76
C GLU A 182 -18.92 -4.18 -7.43
N MET A 183 -17.77 -4.46 -8.03
CA MET A 183 -16.96 -5.63 -7.68
C MET A 183 -16.53 -5.60 -6.20
N THR A 184 -16.14 -4.43 -5.70
CA THR A 184 -15.74 -4.28 -4.29
C THR A 184 -16.93 -4.44 -3.36
N ARG A 185 -18.11 -3.96 -3.76
CA ARG A 185 -19.37 -4.15 -3.01
C ARG A 185 -19.68 -5.63 -2.85
N MET A 186 -19.54 -6.42 -3.92
CA MET A 186 -19.70 -7.88 -3.86
C MET A 186 -18.67 -8.54 -2.95
N ALA A 187 -17.40 -8.12 -3.02
CA ALA A 187 -16.35 -8.68 -2.16
C ALA A 187 -16.59 -8.40 -0.67
N VAL A 188 -16.96 -7.16 -0.31
CA VAL A 188 -17.28 -6.78 1.07
C VAL A 188 -18.54 -7.51 1.55
N GLN A 189 -19.55 -7.67 0.69
CA GLN A 189 -20.75 -8.42 1.04
C GLN A 189 -20.41 -9.89 1.36
N PHE A 190 -19.56 -10.52 0.54
CA PHE A 190 -19.09 -11.89 0.79
C PHE A 190 -18.30 -12.01 2.10
N GLU A 191 -17.42 -11.05 2.40
CA GLU A 191 -16.67 -11.02 3.67
C GLU A 191 -17.61 -10.92 4.88
N LEU A 192 -18.68 -10.12 4.80
CA LEU A 192 -19.68 -10.03 5.85
C LEU A 192 -20.48 -11.32 6.02
N GLU A 193 -20.82 -11.99 4.93
CA GLU A 193 -21.50 -13.30 4.96
C GLU A 193 -20.61 -14.37 5.61
N ASP A 194 -19.32 -14.41 5.27
CA ASP A 194 -18.35 -15.34 5.85
C ASP A 194 -18.15 -15.10 7.36
N LEU A 195 -18.03 -13.84 7.78
CA LEU A 195 -17.94 -13.47 9.20
C LEU A 195 -19.18 -13.89 10.00
N ASN A 196 -20.37 -13.89 9.38
CA ASN A 196 -21.59 -14.37 10.02
C ASN A 196 -21.65 -15.89 10.12
N LEU A 197 -21.08 -16.62 9.15
CA LEU A 197 -21.03 -18.08 9.17
C LEU A 197 -19.99 -18.59 10.16
N ARG A 198 -18.85 -17.92 10.27
CA ARG A 198 -17.76 -18.26 11.18
C ARG A 198 -17.30 -17.03 11.97
N PRO A 199 -18.02 -16.67 13.04
CA PRO A 199 -17.66 -15.51 13.83
C PRO A 199 -16.40 -15.79 14.65
N ASP A 200 -15.33 -15.04 14.37
CA ASP A 200 -14.16 -15.00 15.23
C ASP A 200 -14.51 -14.17 16.48
N PRO A 201 -14.45 -14.76 17.69
CA PRO A 201 -14.97 -14.13 18.89
C PRO A 201 -14.14 -12.91 19.31
N GLU A 202 -12.82 -12.93 19.11
CA GLU A 202 -11.92 -11.88 19.56
C GLU A 202 -12.20 -10.50 18.92
N PRO A 203 -12.16 -10.34 17.58
CA PRO A 203 -12.45 -9.05 16.96
C PRO A 203 -13.89 -8.61 17.25
N LEU A 204 -14.86 -9.52 17.21
CA LEU A 204 -16.27 -9.22 17.46
C LEU A 204 -16.50 -8.69 18.88
N LEU A 205 -15.89 -9.31 19.89
CA LEU A 205 -15.99 -8.84 21.28
C LEU A 205 -15.37 -7.46 21.45
N THR A 206 -14.22 -7.21 20.82
CA THR A 206 -13.63 -5.87 20.88
C THR A 206 -14.53 -4.82 20.25
N GLU A 207 -15.22 -5.14 19.14
CA GLU A 207 -16.20 -4.22 18.54
C GLU A 207 -17.40 -3.98 19.45
N MET A 208 -17.97 -5.02 20.05
CA MET A 208 -19.10 -4.88 20.99
C MET A 208 -18.74 -4.03 22.21
N ILE A 209 -17.53 -4.20 22.75
CA ILE A 209 -17.04 -3.39 23.88
C ILE A 209 -16.92 -1.92 23.48
N HIS A 210 -16.38 -1.64 22.29
CA HIS A 210 -16.28 -0.29 21.77
C HIS A 210 -17.67 0.32 21.53
N GLU A 211 -18.60 -0.44 20.97
CA GLU A 211 -19.98 0.02 20.74
C GLU A 211 -20.67 0.45 22.05
N VAL A 212 -20.66 -0.41 23.07
CA VAL A 212 -21.32 -0.13 24.35
C VAL A 212 -20.66 1.04 25.07
N LYS A 213 -19.33 1.09 25.10
CA LYS A 213 -18.58 2.18 25.77
C LYS A 213 -18.82 3.54 25.12
N CYS A 214 -19.11 3.56 23.81
CA CYS A 214 -19.23 4.77 23.02
C CYS A 214 -20.65 5.36 22.96
N GLN A 215 -21.66 4.74 23.60
CA GLN A 215 -23.02 5.29 23.63
C GLN A 215 -23.15 6.62 24.41
N THR A 216 -22.13 7.05 25.15
CA THR A 216 -22.17 8.26 26.00
C THR A 216 -21.38 9.47 25.46
N ARG A 217 -20.54 9.31 24.42
CA ARG A 217 -19.83 10.40 23.74
C ARG A 217 -19.62 10.05 22.27
N GLU A 218 -19.66 11.05 21.39
CA GLU A 218 -19.41 10.93 19.94
C GLU A 218 -18.17 10.07 19.66
N CYS A 219 -18.40 8.80 19.33
CA CYS A 219 -17.34 7.86 18.97
C CYS A 219 -17.82 6.91 17.87
N PRO A 220 -16.91 6.49 16.99
CA PRO A 220 -17.25 5.78 15.75
C PRO A 220 -17.33 4.26 15.84
N ARG A 221 -18.16 3.69 14.96
CA ARG A 221 -18.22 2.26 14.64
C ARG A 221 -17.02 1.86 13.79
N ILE A 222 -16.52 0.61 13.92
CA ILE A 222 -15.70 0.03 12.85
C ILE A 222 -16.63 -0.53 11.79
N SER A 223 -16.24 -0.32 10.55
CA SER A 223 -16.83 -0.80 9.30
C SER A 223 -17.09 -2.32 9.18
N ASN A 224 -16.46 -3.15 10.01
CA ASN A 224 -16.47 -4.61 9.89
C ASN A 224 -17.52 -5.27 10.80
N SER A 225 -18.22 -4.49 11.63
CA SER A 225 -19.39 -5.00 12.32
C SER A 225 -20.53 -5.08 11.30
N GLY A 226 -20.87 -6.30 10.87
CA GLY A 226 -22.02 -6.55 10.02
C GLY A 226 -23.30 -5.88 10.55
N PRO A 227 -24.28 -5.63 9.66
CA PRO A 227 -25.44 -4.84 10.00
C PRO A 227 -26.28 -5.57 11.04
N ARG A 228 -26.42 -5.01 12.25
CA ARG A 228 -27.50 -5.39 13.16
C ARG A 228 -28.35 -4.19 13.56
N ASP A 229 -29.42 -4.06 12.78
CA ASP A 229 -30.77 -3.66 13.17
C ASP A 229 -30.94 -2.26 13.80
N THR A 230 -30.78 -1.23 12.98
CA THR A 230 -31.70 -0.09 13.06
C THR A 230 -32.94 -0.44 12.26
N ARG A 231 -34.13 -0.22 12.84
CA ARG A 231 -35.45 -0.23 12.15
C ARG A 231 -35.54 0.90 11.11
N GLY A 232 -34.58 0.93 10.20
CA GLY A 232 -34.30 1.96 9.22
C GLY A 232 -32.98 1.64 8.53
N GLY A 233 -33.09 0.98 7.37
CA GLY A 233 -32.14 1.05 6.27
C GLY A 233 -30.90 0.16 6.32
N GLY A 234 -31.04 -1.10 5.90
CA GLY A 234 -29.94 -1.89 5.33
C GLY A 234 -29.44 -1.36 3.96
N GLU A 235 -29.55 -0.05 3.73
CA GLU A 235 -29.38 0.59 2.42
C GLU A 235 -28.15 1.51 2.35
N GLY A 236 -27.47 1.79 3.47
CA GLY A 236 -26.41 2.80 3.54
C GLY A 236 -25.18 2.52 2.65
N ALA A 237 -24.89 1.25 2.38
CA ALA A 237 -23.86 0.84 1.41
C ALA A 237 -24.43 0.41 0.06
N SER A 238 -25.75 0.22 -0.04
CA SER A 238 -26.41 -0.33 -1.25
C SER A 238 -26.64 0.71 -2.35
N VAL A 239 -26.47 2.00 -2.06
CA VAL A 239 -26.70 3.11 -3.01
C VAL A 239 -25.51 4.07 -3.02
N MET A 240 -24.28 3.56 -2.95
CA MET A 240 -23.10 4.40 -3.03
C MET A 240 -22.64 4.52 -4.49
N LEU A 241 -22.92 5.67 -5.11
CA LEU A 241 -22.41 5.99 -6.44
C LEU A 241 -20.91 6.34 -6.35
N SER A 242 -20.14 6.04 -7.40
CA SER A 242 -18.71 6.42 -7.52
C SER A 242 -18.45 7.89 -7.21
N LEU A 243 -19.38 8.78 -7.63
CA LEU A 243 -19.34 10.21 -7.35
C LEU A 243 -19.39 10.54 -5.85
N GLN A 244 -20.26 9.88 -5.09
CA GLN A 244 -20.35 10.10 -3.64
C GLN A 244 -19.09 9.64 -2.93
N VAL A 245 -18.52 8.50 -3.36
CA VAL A 245 -17.25 7.98 -2.81
C VAL A 245 -16.12 8.99 -3.07
N MET A 246 -16.06 9.58 -4.27
CA MET A 246 -15.08 10.60 -4.63
C MET A 246 -15.23 11.90 -3.82
N ASP A 247 -16.45 12.37 -3.57
CA ASP A 247 -16.68 13.58 -2.76
C ASP A 247 -16.27 13.38 -1.30
N ILE A 248 -16.54 12.18 -0.77
CA ILE A 248 -16.11 11.79 0.58
C ILE A 248 -14.58 11.65 0.63
N TYR A 249 -13.97 11.04 -0.39
CA TYR A 249 -12.52 10.96 -0.52
C TYR A 249 -11.88 12.35 -0.51
N ARG A 250 -12.42 13.29 -1.29
CA ARG A 250 -11.95 14.68 -1.29
C ARG A 250 -12.07 15.35 0.07
N THR A 251 -13.12 15.03 0.83
CA THR A 251 -13.33 15.58 2.18
C THR A 251 -12.29 15.04 3.16
N PHE A 252 -11.99 13.74 3.11
CA PHE A 252 -10.97 13.12 3.98
C PHE A 252 -9.53 13.51 3.62
N PHE A 253 -9.25 13.69 2.33
CA PHE A 253 -7.90 13.89 1.81
C PHE A 253 -7.60 15.35 1.43
N CYS A 254 -8.50 16.29 1.75
CA CYS A 254 -8.41 17.71 1.38
C CYS A 254 -7.07 18.39 1.80
N PHE A 255 -6.46 17.91 2.89
CA PHE A 255 -5.18 18.43 3.40
C PHE A 255 -3.94 18.08 2.56
N LEU A 256 -4.06 17.19 1.58
CA LEU A 256 -2.93 16.76 0.75
C LEU A 256 -2.73 17.62 -0.51
N ARG A 257 -3.58 18.62 -0.74
CA ARG A 257 -3.60 19.46 -1.94
C ARG A 257 -3.24 20.91 -1.61
#